data_AF-A0A6J7KI75-F1
#
_entry.id   AF-A0A6J7KI75-F1
#
_cell.length_a   1.000
_cell.length_b   1.000
_cell.length_c   1.000
_cell.angle_alpha   90.00
_cell.angle_beta   90.00
_cell.angle_gamma   90.00
#
_symmetry.space_group_name_H-M   'P 1'
#
loop_
_entity.id
_entity.type
_entity.pdbx_description
1 polymer ?
#
loop_
_entity_poly.entity_id
_entity_poly.type
_entity_poly.pdbx_seq_one_letter_code
_entity_poly.pdbx_strand_id
1 'polypeptide(L)' 'MSFTKKKMAELISFHTGQKPETIEADSDRDRWFNAEDAKEYGFVDHVVRSAGQVSGSGGTA' A
#
# COMPACT_ATOMS: atom_id res chain seq x y z
N MET A 1 16.28 12.03 -12.09
CA MET A 1 15.08 11.76 -11.25
C MET A 1 14.82 12.95 -10.35
N SER A 2 13.58 13.42 -10.27
CA SER A 2 13.16 14.45 -9.30
C SER A 2 13.42 13.95 -7.87
N PHE A 3 13.99 14.77 -7.00
CA PHE A 3 14.26 14.47 -5.57
C PHE A 3 13.02 13.90 -4.87
N THR A 4 11.84 14.44 -5.18
CA THR A 4 10.56 14.00 -4.63
C THR A 4 10.22 12.57 -5.04
N LYS A 5 10.42 12.18 -6.32
CA LYS A 5 10.11 10.82 -6.80
C LYS A 5 10.93 9.78 -6.03
N LYS A 6 12.23 10.04 -5.85
CA LYS A 6 13.11 9.16 -5.08
C LYS A 6 12.69 9.05 -3.61
N LYS A 7 12.37 10.18 -2.98
CA LYS A 7 11.96 10.19 -1.57
C LYS A 7 10.66 9.40 -1.33
N MET A 8 9.71 9.50 -2.26
CA MET A 8 8.47 8.73 -2.18
C MET A 8 8.74 7.23 -2.35
N ALA A 9 9.58 6.83 -3.30
CA ALA A 9 9.93 5.42 -3.50
C ALA A 9 10.60 4.80 -2.27
N GLU A 10 11.51 5.52 -1.60
CA GLU A 10 12.15 5.07 -0.36
C GLU A 10 11.14 4.88 0.78
N LEU A 11 10.19 5.81 0.95
CA LEU A 11 9.17 5.72 1.99
C LEU A 11 8.21 4.55 1.74
N ILE A 12 7.74 4.40 0.51
CA ILE A 12 6.84 3.29 0.14
C ILE A 12 7.56 1.95 0.32
N SER A 13 8.82 1.85 -0.12
CA SER A 13 9.65 0.66 0.09
C SER A 13 9.78 0.30 1.57
N PHE A 14 10.04 1.29 2.44
CA PHE A 14 10.15 1.08 3.88
C PHE A 14 8.88 0.51 4.50
N HIS A 15 7.70 1.01 4.12
CA HIS A 15 6.43 0.58 4.72
C HIS A 15 5.89 -0.72 4.11
N THR A 16 6.15 -0.99 2.83
CA THR A 16 5.65 -2.19 2.14
C THR A 16 6.61 -3.38 2.25
N GLY A 17 7.88 -3.15 2.58
CA GLY A 17 8.93 -4.16 2.53
C GLY A 17 9.42 -4.48 1.11
N GLN A 18 8.90 -3.81 0.09
CA GLN A 18 9.32 -3.98 -1.29
C GLN A 18 10.63 -3.24 -1.56
N LYS A 19 11.34 -3.63 -2.62
CA LYS A 19 12.56 -2.94 -3.03
C LYS A 19 12.24 -1.58 -3.66
N PRO A 20 13.09 -0.54 -3.46
CA PRO A 20 12.89 0.75 -4.10
C PRO A 20 12.80 0.66 -5.63
N GLU A 21 13.57 -0.23 -6.26
CA GLU A 21 13.51 -0.41 -7.72
C GLU A 21 12.13 -0.91 -8.20
N THR A 22 11.49 -1.78 -7.42
CA THR A 22 10.13 -2.27 -7.70
C THR A 22 9.12 -1.14 -7.59
N ILE A 23 9.22 -0.32 -6.55
CA ILE A 23 8.34 0.84 -6.38
C ILE A 23 8.52 1.85 -7.52
N GLU A 24 9.76 2.10 -7.94
CA GLU A 24 10.04 3.04 -9.03
C GLU A 24 9.46 2.58 -10.37
N ALA A 25 9.55 1.29 -10.67
CA ALA A 25 8.94 0.70 -11.87
C ALA A 25 7.40 0.72 -11.79
N ASP A 26 6.86 0.36 -10.63
CA ASP A 26 5.41 0.36 -10.38
C ASP A 26 4.81 1.76 -10.31
N SER A 27 5.60 2.78 -9.98
CA SER A 27 5.19 4.19 -9.96
C SER A 27 5.43 4.91 -11.28
N ASP A 28 6.07 4.25 -12.26
CA ASP A 28 6.27 4.84 -13.58
C ASP A 28 4.96 4.87 -14.39
N ARG A 29 4.03 3.98 -14.06
CA ARG A 29 2.67 3.91 -14.59
C ARG A 29 1.69 3.67 -13.46
N ASP A 30 0.42 3.99 -13.67
CA ASP A 30 -0.61 3.68 -12.68
C ASP A 30 -0.77 2.16 -12.55
N ARG A 31 -0.21 1.60 -11.48
CA ARG A 31 -0.46 0.21 -11.08
C ARG A 31 -1.62 0.17 -10.11
N TRP A 32 -2.75 -0.36 -10.58
CA TRP A 32 -3.94 -0.56 -9.77
C TRP A 32 -3.86 -1.92 -9.06
N PHE A 33 -4.30 -1.96 -7.81
CA PHE A 33 -4.32 -3.15 -6.98
C PHE A 33 -5.74 -3.44 -6.53
N ASN A 34 -6.14 -4.72 -6.54
CA ASN A 34 -7.32 -5.13 -5.77
C ASN A 34 -6.93 -5.23 -4.27
N ALA A 35 -7.93 -5.44 -3.39
CA ALA A 35 -7.69 -5.46 -1.95
C ALA A 35 -6.72 -6.57 -1.50
N GLU A 36 -6.82 -7.77 -2.09
CA GLU A 36 -5.91 -8.88 -1.77
C GLU A 36 -4.50 -8.61 -2.31
N ASP A 37 -4.37 -8.08 -3.53
CA ASP A 37 -3.07 -7.71 -4.10
C ASP A 37 -2.37 -6.65 -3.24
N ALA A 38 -3.12 -5.64 -2.77
CA ALA A 38 -2.58 -4.59 -1.91
C ALA A 38 -2.07 -5.15 -0.58
N LYS A 39 -2.75 -6.16 -0.04
CA LYS A 39 -2.33 -6.85 1.18
C LYS A 39 -1.06 -7.67 0.95
N GLU A 40 -1.03 -8.48 -0.11
CA GLU A 40 0.14 -9.30 -0.45
C GLU A 40 1.36 -8.43 -0.75
N TYR A 41 1.15 -7.28 -1.40
CA TYR A 41 2.20 -6.33 -1.70
C TYR A 41 2.77 -5.64 -0.45
N GLY A 42 2.00 -5.61 0.65
CA GLY A 42 2.39 -4.98 1.92
C GLY A 42 1.87 -3.55 2.10
N PHE A 43 0.91 -3.10 1.28
CA PHE A 43 0.28 -1.79 1.49
C PHE A 43 -0.69 -1.78 2.67
N VAL A 44 -1.31 -2.92 2.98
CA VAL A 44 -2.29 -3.08 4.06
C VAL A 44 -2.08 -4.42 4.78
N ASP A 45 -2.36 -4.47 6.07
CA ASP A 45 -2.16 -5.70 6.86
C ASP A 45 -3.31 -6.70 6.71
N HIS A 46 -4.55 -6.20 6.65
CA HIS A 46 -5.76 -7.01 6.64
C HIS A 46 -6.87 -6.42 5.77
N VAL A 47 -7.57 -7.28 5.04
CA VAL A 47 -8.79 -6.94 4.29
C VAL A 47 -9.99 -7.41 5.10
N VAL A 48 -10.92 -6.50 5.39
CA VAL A 48 -12.18 -6.79 6.10
C VAL A 48 -13.36 -6.75 5.14
N ARG A 49 -14.37 -7.59 5.36
CA ARG A 49 -15.59 -7.68 4.54
C ARG A 49 -16.81 -7.05 5.19
N SER A 50 -16.78 -6.81 6.50
CA SER A 50 -17.84 -6.13 7.22
C SER A 50 -17.31 -5.34 8.42
N ALA A 51 -18.05 -4.31 8.85
CA ALA A 51 -17.68 -3.45 9.97
C ALA A 51 -17.49 -4.22 11.29
N GLY A 52 -18.22 -5.33 11.48
CA GLY A 52 -18.09 -6.18 12.67
C GLY A 52 -16.73 -6.88 12.81
N GLN A 53 -15.92 -6.91 11.75
CA GLN A 53 -14.57 -7.50 11.79
C GLN A 53 -13.49 -6.51 12.27
N VAL A 54 -13.84 -5.24 12.49
CA VAL A 54 -12.92 -4.20 12.96
C VAL A 54 -13.14 -3.98 14.46
N SER A 55 -12.09 -4.08 15.28
CA SER A 55 -12.20 -3.72 16.70
C SER A 55 -12.41 -2.20 16.83
N GLY A 56 -13.47 -1.77 17.52
CA GLY A 56 -13.81 -0.34 17.66
C GLY A 56 -14.97 0.13 16.79
N SER A 57 -15.88 -0.77 16.40
CA SER A 57 -17.15 -0.51 15.70
C SER A 57 -17.06 0.19 14.34
N GLY A 58 -15.87 0.23 13.72
CA GLY A 58 -15.69 0.61 12.31
C GLY A 58 -16.28 1.97 11.92
N GLY A 59 -16.51 2.88 12.87
CA GLY A 59 -17.17 4.17 12.63
C GLY A 59 -18.61 4.09 12.14
N THR A 60 -19.24 2.92 12.14
CA THR A 60 -20.66 2.78 11.78
C THR A 60 -21.50 2.95 13.05
N ALA A 61 -21.99 4.17 13.25
CA ALA A 61 -23.15 4.43 14.10
C ALA A 61 -24.42 3.85 13.47
#